data_AF-W7M169-F1
#
_entry.id   AF-W7M169-F1
#
_cell.length_a   1.000
_cell.length_b   1.000
_cell.length_c   1.000
_cell.angle_alpha   90.00
_cell.angle_beta   90.00
_cell.angle_gamma   90.00
#
_symmetry.space_group_name_H-M   'P 1'
#
loop_
_entity.id
_entity.type
_entity.pdbx_description
1 polymer ?
#
loop_
_entity_poly.entity_id
_entity_poly.type
_entity_poly.pdbx_seq_one_letter_code
_entity_poly.pdbx_strand_id
1 'polypeptide(L)'
;MSKEITPGGYHWLNDTINSLDPETDYELMWRLMSCYRSNDFMNNMIYALTFPNFIITTHGCETVWRSDGGKVVKRGAQRVEDTENYNMTWWHYGPSDQRCRDAVEHINNLHMSLARRYPGNFSFNEDFLYVTTFSAVLMHRLRLRLGLSGFTEKEKIAAHHFWREMTPLFIREDGNSVYGYPKDFEGCIQFCEDYENEKREFDIKMQYIGLAIFNQFAFRYFPYGFRWLGVSIVKALSLPTTLQAMRVEPVNPIFQWLIVLFVGTAMSLAETLLPDPRESFWKKIETLDVEKAKARKDDIRGSDQAYCQYIRSEWSGPGCPFAMKAE
;
A
#
# COMPACT_ATOMS: atom_id res chain seq x y z
N MET A 1 -10.91 -5.83 24.80
CA MET A 1 -12.29 -5.96 24.29
C MET A 1 -12.53 -4.76 23.39
N SER A 2 -12.71 -4.93 22.08
CA SER A 2 -12.93 -3.80 21.18
C SER A 2 -14.29 -3.16 21.50
N LYS A 3 -14.33 -1.85 21.77
CA LYS A 3 -15.58 -1.09 21.88
C LYS A 3 -16.42 -1.35 20.61
N GLU A 4 -17.64 -1.86 20.76
CA GLU A 4 -18.58 -1.95 19.65
C GLU A 4 -19.03 -0.53 19.28
N ILE A 5 -18.89 -0.17 18.00
CA ILE A 5 -19.38 1.11 17.49
C ILE A 5 -20.68 0.87 16.73
N THR A 6 -21.71 1.59 17.11
CA THR A 6 -22.98 1.63 16.39
C THR A 6 -22.99 2.86 15.46
N PRO A 7 -22.98 2.69 14.13
CA PRO A 7 -23.02 3.80 13.19
C PRO A 7 -24.27 4.69 13.37
N GLY A 8 -24.11 5.99 13.65
CA GLY A 8 -25.24 6.91 13.86
C GLY A 8 -25.16 8.18 13.01
N GLY A 9 -26.19 8.48 12.20
CA GLY A 9 -26.19 9.68 11.34
C GLY A 9 -25.56 9.47 9.96
N TYR A 10 -25.34 10.56 9.20
CA TYR A 10 -24.84 10.55 7.81
C TYR A 10 -23.30 10.59 7.73
N HIS A 11 -22.64 11.38 8.58
CA HIS A 11 -21.18 11.54 8.66
C HIS A 11 -20.63 11.12 10.04
N TRP A 12 -20.97 9.90 10.45
CA TRP A 12 -20.77 9.40 11.81
C TRP A 12 -19.31 9.09 12.17
N LEU A 13 -18.43 8.86 11.19
CA LEU A 13 -17.04 8.45 11.42
C LEU A 13 -16.26 9.56 12.11
N ASN A 14 -16.37 10.80 11.62
CA ASN A 14 -15.65 11.94 12.18
C ASN A 14 -16.12 12.22 13.62
N ASP A 15 -17.43 12.19 13.88
CA ASP A 15 -17.99 12.38 15.22
C ASP A 15 -17.45 11.32 16.19
N THR A 16 -17.39 10.07 15.74
CA THR A 16 -16.84 8.96 16.53
C THR A 16 -15.35 9.16 16.80
N ILE A 17 -14.54 9.39 15.77
CA ILE A 17 -13.10 9.64 15.90
C ILE A 17 -12.83 10.80 16.88
N ASN A 18 -13.60 11.88 16.79
CA ASN A 18 -13.46 13.05 17.66
C ASN A 18 -13.76 12.73 19.14
N SER A 19 -14.66 11.78 19.41
CA SER A 19 -15.01 11.34 20.76
C SER A 19 -13.98 10.40 21.41
N LEU A 20 -13.11 9.78 20.62
CA LEU A 20 -12.10 8.82 21.09
C LEU A 20 -10.88 9.53 21.69
N ASP A 21 -10.21 8.84 22.60
CA ASP A 21 -8.93 9.28 23.17
C ASP A 21 -7.77 8.64 22.40
N PRO A 22 -6.94 9.39 21.66
CA PRO A 22 -5.89 8.81 20.84
C PRO A 22 -4.78 8.13 21.64
N GLU A 23 -4.66 8.37 22.95
CA GLU A 23 -3.68 7.70 23.80
C GLU A 23 -4.07 6.24 24.09
N THR A 24 -5.38 5.99 24.21
CA THR A 24 -5.92 4.69 24.69
C THR A 24 -6.77 3.96 23.65
N ASP A 25 -7.42 4.68 22.74
CA ASP A 25 -8.32 4.15 21.70
C ASP A 25 -7.67 4.16 20.30
N TYR A 26 -6.34 4.31 20.20
CA TYR A 26 -5.64 4.44 18.91
C TYR A 26 -5.92 3.29 17.92
N GLU A 27 -6.06 2.05 18.38
CA GLU A 27 -6.38 0.91 17.50
C GLU A 27 -7.75 1.07 16.84
N LEU A 28 -8.73 1.56 17.60
CA LEU A 28 -10.07 1.80 17.10
C LEU A 28 -10.09 3.00 16.16
N MET A 29 -9.39 4.08 16.51
CA MET A 29 -9.24 5.24 15.63
C MET A 29 -8.59 4.84 14.30
N TRP A 30 -7.49 4.08 14.34
CA TRP A 30 -6.81 3.60 13.15
C TRP A 30 -7.73 2.73 12.27
N ARG A 31 -8.50 1.81 12.89
CA ARG A 31 -9.52 1.02 12.19
C ARG A 31 -10.54 1.89 11.48
N LEU A 32 -11.07 2.93 12.14
CA LEU A 32 -12.04 3.85 11.53
C LEU A 32 -11.43 4.63 10.36
N MET A 33 -10.20 5.14 10.54
CA MET A 33 -9.47 5.89 9.53
C MET A 33 -9.11 5.06 8.30
N SER A 34 -8.71 3.80 8.51
CA SER A 34 -8.07 2.96 7.47
C SER A 34 -9.01 1.93 6.83
N CYS A 35 -10.03 1.46 7.55
CA CYS A 35 -10.87 0.35 7.07
C CYS A 35 -12.25 0.78 6.57
N TYR A 36 -12.79 1.92 7.03
CA TYR A 36 -14.15 2.33 6.67
C TYR A 36 -14.24 3.13 5.38
N ARG A 37 -13.22 3.93 5.04
CA ARG A 37 -13.17 4.73 3.81
C ARG A 37 -12.52 4.01 2.62
N SER A 38 -12.19 2.74 2.81
CA SER A 38 -11.46 1.91 1.85
C SER A 38 -12.39 1.11 0.94
N ASN A 39 -11.91 0.79 -0.26
CA ASN A 39 -12.57 -0.09 -1.23
C ASN A 39 -11.52 -0.68 -2.18
N ASP A 40 -11.90 -1.66 -3.00
CA ASP A 40 -10.99 -2.34 -3.93
C ASP A 40 -10.19 -1.37 -4.83
N PHE A 41 -10.86 -0.37 -5.41
CA PHE A 41 -10.20 0.61 -6.30
C PHE A 41 -9.19 1.46 -5.52
N MET A 42 -9.61 2.02 -4.38
CA MET A 42 -8.75 2.87 -3.56
C MET A 42 -7.57 2.08 -3.00
N ASN A 43 -7.78 0.86 -2.52
CA ASN A 43 -6.72 0.02 -1.98
C ASN A 43 -5.70 -0.35 -3.06
N ASN A 44 -6.15 -0.73 -4.26
CA ASN A 44 -5.23 -1.04 -5.35
C ASN A 44 -4.49 0.23 -5.85
N MET A 45 -5.15 1.39 -5.88
CA MET A 45 -4.49 2.66 -6.19
C MET A 45 -3.42 2.96 -5.14
N ILE A 46 -3.75 2.91 -3.84
CA ILE A 46 -2.80 3.14 -2.75
C ILE A 46 -1.63 2.14 -2.85
N TYR A 47 -1.89 0.85 -3.05
CA TYR A 47 -0.84 -0.14 -3.29
C TYR A 47 0.10 0.29 -4.43
N ALA A 48 -0.47 0.77 -5.54
CA ALA A 48 0.31 1.24 -6.68
C ALA A 48 1.16 2.48 -6.38
N LEU A 49 0.75 3.33 -5.43
CA LEU A 49 1.50 4.51 -4.99
C LEU A 49 2.59 4.18 -3.97
N THR A 50 2.39 3.15 -3.15
CA THR A 50 3.18 2.92 -1.95
C THR A 50 4.18 1.80 -2.11
N PHE A 51 3.77 0.68 -2.70
CA PHE A 51 4.62 -0.48 -2.85
C PHE A 51 5.93 -0.17 -3.60
N PRO A 52 5.94 0.65 -4.67
CA PRO A 52 7.18 1.06 -5.32
C PRO A 52 8.17 1.75 -4.37
N ASN A 53 7.70 2.53 -3.38
CA ASN A 53 8.58 3.21 -2.41
C ASN A 53 9.34 2.20 -1.54
N PHE A 54 8.76 1.04 -1.26
CA PHE A 54 9.35 0.03 -0.38
C PHE A 54 10.40 -0.86 -1.05
N ILE A 55 10.56 -0.75 -2.37
CA ILE A 55 11.43 -1.62 -3.17
C ILE A 55 12.51 -0.86 -3.92
N ILE A 56 12.68 0.44 -3.67
CA ILE A 56 13.66 1.29 -4.35
C ILE A 56 15.12 0.98 -3.96
N THR A 57 15.37 -0.05 -3.16
CA THR A 57 16.70 -0.56 -2.81
C THR A 57 17.08 -1.74 -3.71
N THR A 58 18.37 -1.95 -3.95
CA THR A 58 18.85 -3.03 -4.82
C THR A 58 18.44 -4.40 -4.27
N HIS A 59 18.61 -4.61 -2.96
CA HIS A 59 18.15 -5.82 -2.27
C HIS A 59 16.62 -5.98 -2.26
N GLY A 60 15.87 -4.90 -2.06
CA GLY A 60 14.41 -4.93 -2.08
C GLY A 60 13.85 -5.30 -3.46
N CYS A 61 14.37 -4.68 -4.52
CA CYS A 61 13.92 -4.97 -5.88
C CYS A 61 14.33 -6.36 -6.36
N GLU A 62 15.49 -6.88 -5.96
CA GLU A 62 15.93 -8.23 -6.29
C GLU A 62 14.98 -9.30 -5.74
N THR A 63 14.57 -9.19 -4.48
CA THR A 63 13.68 -10.17 -3.86
C THR A 63 12.28 -10.19 -4.48
N VAL A 64 11.81 -9.03 -4.93
CA VAL A 64 10.48 -8.87 -5.54
C VAL A 64 10.47 -9.28 -7.01
N TRP A 65 11.45 -8.81 -7.78
CA TRP A 65 11.60 -9.14 -9.20
C TRP A 65 12.02 -10.59 -9.40
N ARG A 66 12.88 -11.11 -8.51
CA ARG A 66 13.51 -12.42 -8.62
C ARG A 66 14.29 -12.52 -9.93
N SER A 67 14.33 -13.69 -10.55
CA SER A 67 14.95 -13.88 -11.86
C SER A 67 13.99 -13.63 -13.05
N ASP A 68 12.68 -13.53 -12.80
CA ASP A 68 11.65 -13.75 -13.83
C ASP A 68 10.44 -12.81 -13.76
N GLY A 69 10.57 -11.68 -13.04
CA GLY A 69 9.49 -10.74 -12.79
C GLY A 69 8.59 -11.09 -11.60
N GLY A 70 8.70 -12.30 -11.04
CA GLY A 70 8.00 -12.67 -9.81
C GLY A 70 6.49 -12.50 -9.88
N LYS A 71 5.87 -12.20 -8.72
CA LYS A 71 4.41 -12.04 -8.64
C LYS A 71 3.93 -10.75 -9.32
N VAL A 72 4.74 -9.68 -9.40
CA VAL A 72 4.28 -8.39 -9.96
C VAL A 72 3.89 -8.47 -11.44
N VAL A 73 4.48 -9.43 -12.17
CA VAL A 73 4.13 -9.71 -13.56
C VAL A 73 3.13 -10.86 -13.67
N LYS A 74 3.42 -11.98 -13.00
CA LYS A 74 2.72 -13.24 -13.23
C LYS A 74 1.38 -13.34 -12.50
N ARG A 75 1.25 -12.60 -11.39
CA ARG A 75 0.15 -12.67 -10.43
C ARG A 75 -0.09 -11.31 -9.76
N GLY A 76 -0.14 -10.26 -10.57
CA GLY A 76 -0.18 -8.88 -10.09
C GLY A 76 -1.42 -8.59 -9.23
N ALA A 77 -2.60 -8.97 -9.69
CA ALA A 77 -3.85 -8.84 -8.95
C ALA A 77 -3.83 -9.66 -7.65
N GLN A 78 -3.37 -10.91 -7.70
CA GLN A 78 -3.25 -11.74 -6.50
C GLN A 78 -2.23 -11.17 -5.51
N ARG A 79 -1.15 -10.54 -5.99
CA ARG A 79 -0.17 -9.91 -5.11
C ARG A 79 -0.76 -8.75 -4.33
N VAL A 80 -1.54 -7.90 -5.01
CA VAL A 80 -2.25 -6.80 -4.33
C VAL A 80 -3.21 -7.39 -3.30
N GLU A 81 -4.02 -8.38 -3.70
CA GLU A 81 -4.97 -9.05 -2.80
C GLU A 81 -4.29 -9.65 -1.56
N ASP A 82 -3.20 -10.40 -1.75
CA ASP A 82 -2.45 -11.00 -0.64
C ASP A 82 -1.96 -9.91 0.32
N THR A 83 -1.39 -8.82 -0.21
CA THR A 83 -0.83 -7.74 0.61
C THR A 83 -1.91 -6.98 1.36
N GLU A 84 -2.98 -6.60 0.66
CA GLU A 84 -4.10 -5.85 1.23
C GLU A 84 -4.84 -6.66 2.29
N ASN A 85 -4.96 -7.99 2.13
CA ASN A 85 -5.61 -8.80 3.15
C ASN A 85 -4.83 -8.82 4.47
N TYR A 86 -3.49 -8.91 4.43
CA TYR A 86 -2.67 -8.80 5.66
C TYR A 86 -2.75 -7.39 6.25
N ASN A 87 -2.60 -6.36 5.43
CA ASN A 87 -2.73 -4.97 5.87
C ASN A 87 -4.09 -4.70 6.55
N MET A 88 -5.19 -5.09 5.92
CA MET A 88 -6.53 -4.90 6.46
C MET A 88 -6.76 -5.71 7.73
N THR A 89 -6.16 -6.90 7.85
CA THR A 89 -6.18 -7.69 9.09
C THR A 89 -5.51 -6.92 10.23
N TRP A 90 -4.34 -6.34 9.97
CA TRP A 90 -3.63 -5.52 10.96
C TRP A 90 -4.43 -4.28 11.34
N TRP A 91 -4.86 -3.50 10.35
CA TRP A 91 -5.59 -2.25 10.57
C TRP A 91 -6.94 -2.47 11.24
N HIS A 92 -7.59 -3.61 10.98
CA HIS A 92 -8.81 -3.96 11.65
C HIS A 92 -8.53 -4.37 13.09
N TYR A 93 -7.71 -5.40 13.35
CA TYR A 93 -7.62 -5.94 14.71
C TYR A 93 -6.69 -5.17 15.65
N GLY A 94 -5.60 -4.60 15.14
CA GLY A 94 -4.60 -3.88 15.91
C GLY A 94 -3.55 -4.77 16.59
N PRO A 95 -2.39 -4.19 16.98
CA PRO A 95 -1.25 -4.90 17.54
C PRO A 95 -1.53 -5.64 18.86
N SER A 96 -2.58 -5.29 19.59
CA SER A 96 -2.98 -5.97 20.83
C SER A 96 -3.71 -7.30 20.59
N ASP A 97 -4.29 -7.52 19.40
CA ASP A 97 -5.12 -8.69 19.08
C ASP A 97 -4.29 -9.86 18.51
N GLN A 98 -4.61 -11.08 18.93
CA GLN A 98 -3.92 -12.29 18.49
C GLN A 98 -4.01 -12.50 16.97
N ARG A 99 -5.14 -12.17 16.34
CA ARG A 99 -5.31 -12.35 14.88
C ARG A 99 -4.35 -11.47 14.08
N CYS A 100 -4.09 -10.26 14.57
CA CYS A 100 -3.07 -9.39 13.99
C CYS A 100 -1.68 -10.01 14.16
N ARG A 101 -1.35 -10.50 15.37
CA ARG A 101 -0.05 -11.12 15.67
C ARG A 101 0.21 -12.37 14.83
N ASP A 102 -0.79 -13.22 14.65
CA ASP A 102 -0.71 -14.41 13.80
C ASP A 102 -0.47 -14.02 12.33
N ALA A 103 -1.13 -12.96 11.86
CA ALA A 103 -0.93 -12.42 10.52
C ALA A 103 0.48 -11.84 10.33
N VAL A 104 1.01 -11.14 11.33
CA VAL A 104 2.41 -10.65 11.31
C VAL A 104 3.40 -11.82 11.36
N GLU A 105 3.17 -12.84 12.18
CA GLU A 105 4.00 -14.04 12.24
C GLU A 105 4.06 -14.75 10.87
N HIS A 106 2.92 -14.83 10.16
CA HIS A 106 2.92 -15.36 8.80
C HIS A 106 3.83 -14.58 7.86
N ILE A 107 3.79 -13.24 7.92
CA ILE A 107 4.66 -12.38 7.11
C ILE A 107 6.13 -12.53 7.51
N ASN A 108 6.44 -12.61 8.81
CA ASN A 108 7.80 -12.88 9.28
C ASN A 108 8.32 -14.22 8.72
N ASN A 109 7.50 -15.28 8.76
CA ASN A 109 7.85 -16.58 8.19
C ASN A 109 8.07 -16.51 6.66
N LEU A 110 7.26 -15.71 5.95
CA LEU A 110 7.46 -15.46 4.53
C LEU A 110 8.78 -14.72 4.26
N HIS A 111 9.08 -13.67 5.02
CA HIS A 111 10.35 -12.93 4.92
C HIS A 111 11.54 -13.84 5.21
N MET A 112 11.50 -14.67 6.25
CA MET A 112 12.55 -15.64 6.55
C MET A 112 12.72 -16.70 5.46
N SER A 113 11.63 -17.15 4.84
CA SER A 113 11.67 -18.06 3.69
C SER A 113 12.35 -17.43 2.47
N LEU A 114 12.12 -16.13 2.25
CA LEU A 114 12.77 -15.37 1.20
C LEU A 114 14.23 -15.05 1.52
N ALA A 115 14.57 -14.72 2.77
CA ALA A 115 15.94 -14.48 3.23
C ALA A 115 16.84 -15.70 3.00
N ARG A 116 16.32 -16.93 3.17
CA ARG A 116 17.06 -18.17 2.83
C ARG A 116 17.43 -18.26 1.34
N ARG A 117 16.67 -17.61 0.45
CA ARG A 117 16.94 -17.57 -1.00
C ARG A 117 17.74 -16.34 -1.42
N TYR A 118 17.62 -15.26 -0.66
CA TYR A 118 18.29 -13.97 -0.87
C TYR A 118 18.95 -13.53 0.43
N PRO A 119 20.05 -14.17 0.86
CA PRO A 119 20.67 -13.88 2.15
C PRO A 119 21.14 -12.43 2.25
N GLY A 120 20.84 -11.77 3.36
CA GLY A 120 21.16 -10.37 3.62
C GLY A 120 20.06 -9.38 3.24
N ASN A 121 19.14 -9.72 2.32
CA ASN A 121 18.14 -8.78 1.82
C ASN A 121 17.10 -8.36 2.86
N PHE A 122 17.01 -9.05 4.00
CA PHE A 122 16.08 -8.75 5.09
C PHE A 122 16.79 -8.32 6.39
N SER A 123 18.08 -7.97 6.30
CA SER A 123 18.89 -7.57 7.46
C SER A 123 18.84 -6.06 7.76
N PHE A 124 18.34 -5.24 6.83
CA PHE A 124 18.34 -3.78 6.93
C PHE A 124 17.18 -3.26 7.79
N ASN A 125 17.47 -2.74 8.99
CA ASN A 125 16.42 -2.20 9.89
C ASN A 125 15.59 -1.09 9.22
N GLU A 126 16.27 -0.20 8.50
CA GLU A 126 15.66 1.00 7.94
C GLU A 126 14.60 0.70 6.88
N ASP A 127 14.70 -0.42 6.16
CA ASP A 127 13.67 -0.83 5.21
C ASP A 127 12.35 -1.14 5.91
N PHE A 128 12.40 -1.86 7.04
CA PHE A 128 11.21 -2.16 7.84
C PHE A 128 10.70 -0.90 8.56
N LEU A 129 11.62 -0.09 9.07
CA LEU A 129 11.29 1.15 9.74
C LEU A 129 10.62 2.13 8.76
N TYR A 130 11.08 2.18 7.52
CA TYR A 130 10.46 2.97 6.46
C TYR A 130 9.04 2.51 6.17
N VAL A 131 8.80 1.20 6.01
CA VAL A 131 7.43 0.69 5.77
C VAL A 131 6.47 1.07 6.90
N THR A 132 6.89 0.96 8.16
CA THR A 132 6.04 1.23 9.33
C THR A 132 5.83 2.73 9.58
N THR A 133 6.86 3.56 9.44
CA THR A 133 6.75 5.02 9.54
C THR A 133 5.94 5.59 8.38
N PHE A 134 6.21 5.14 7.16
CA PHE A 134 5.48 5.55 5.96
C PHE A 134 4.00 5.20 6.07
N SER A 135 3.68 4.00 6.55
CA SER A 135 2.29 3.59 6.75
C SER A 135 1.52 4.49 7.72
N ALA A 136 2.18 5.00 8.77
CA ALA A 136 1.56 5.95 9.71
C ALA A 136 1.22 7.30 9.05
N VAL A 137 2.12 7.81 8.19
CA VAL A 137 2.03 9.18 7.65
C VAL A 137 1.40 9.26 6.25
N LEU A 138 1.26 8.13 5.56
CA LEU A 138 0.86 8.04 4.16
C LEU A 138 -0.38 8.86 3.84
N MET A 139 -1.50 8.58 4.53
CA MET A 139 -2.77 9.21 4.19
C MET A 139 -2.78 10.70 4.54
N HIS A 140 -2.07 11.11 5.60
CA HIS A 140 -1.85 12.52 5.89
C HIS A 140 -1.11 13.22 4.74
N ARG A 141 0.06 12.69 4.33
CA ARG A 141 0.89 13.27 3.26
C ARG A 141 0.16 13.27 1.91
N LEU A 142 -0.56 12.19 1.57
CA LEU A 142 -1.32 12.11 0.33
C LEU A 142 -2.44 13.16 0.30
N ARG A 143 -3.20 13.32 1.38
CA ARG A 143 -4.27 14.31 1.48
C ARG A 143 -3.74 15.73 1.27
N LEU A 144 -2.63 16.08 1.94
CA LEU A 144 -2.00 17.39 1.76
C LEU A 144 -1.57 17.63 0.31
N ARG A 145 -0.96 16.63 -0.35
CA ARG A 145 -0.57 16.73 -1.77
C ARG A 145 -1.77 16.89 -2.72
N LEU A 146 -2.95 16.42 -2.32
CA LEU A 146 -4.21 16.58 -3.05
C LEU A 146 -4.93 17.89 -2.73
N GLY A 147 -4.36 18.76 -1.88
CA GLY A 147 -4.99 20.01 -1.46
C GLY A 147 -6.11 19.82 -0.43
N LEU A 148 -6.18 18.65 0.21
CA LEU A 148 -7.14 18.33 1.27
C LEU A 148 -6.51 18.56 2.64
N SER A 149 -7.34 18.70 3.67
CA SER A 149 -6.89 18.67 5.07
C SER A 149 -6.25 17.32 5.38
N GLY A 150 -5.06 17.33 5.97
CA GLY A 150 -4.42 16.13 6.53
C GLY A 150 -5.13 15.66 7.80
N PHE A 151 -4.50 14.70 8.48
CA PHE A 151 -4.91 14.26 9.82
C PHE A 151 -4.93 15.41 10.84
N THR A 152 -5.94 15.40 11.70
CA THR A 152 -6.00 16.16 12.96
C THR A 152 -4.93 15.67 13.94
N GLU A 153 -4.65 16.45 14.98
CA GLU A 153 -3.66 16.06 16.00
C GLU A 153 -4.00 14.73 16.70
N LYS A 154 -5.30 14.47 16.98
CA LYS A 154 -5.72 13.18 17.52
C LYS A 154 -5.43 12.03 16.56
N GLU A 155 -5.72 12.20 15.28
CA GLU A 155 -5.47 11.18 14.25
C GLU A 155 -3.98 10.93 14.06
N LYS A 156 -3.14 11.97 14.13
CA LYS A 156 -1.67 11.83 14.11
C LYS A 156 -1.14 11.00 15.28
N ILE A 157 -1.61 11.28 16.50
CA ILE A 157 -1.22 10.51 17.70
C ILE A 157 -1.66 9.04 17.56
N ALA A 158 -2.92 8.81 17.15
CA ALA A 158 -3.43 7.45 16.97
C ALA A 158 -2.65 6.67 15.89
N ALA A 159 -2.33 7.32 14.76
CA ALA A 159 -1.52 6.74 13.69
C ALA A 159 -0.12 6.35 14.18
N HIS A 160 0.53 7.25 14.91
CA HIS A 160 1.85 7.01 15.49
C HIS A 160 1.83 5.86 16.48
N HIS A 161 0.88 5.86 17.44
CA HIS A 161 0.77 4.81 18.45
C HIS A 161 0.51 3.44 17.83
N PHE A 162 -0.42 3.36 16.86
CA PHE A 162 -0.71 2.12 16.18
C PHE A 162 0.56 1.50 15.58
N TRP A 163 1.31 2.28 14.81
CA TRP A 163 2.50 1.77 14.14
C TRP A 163 3.72 1.61 15.06
N ARG A 164 3.82 2.40 16.14
CA ARG A 164 4.80 2.17 17.21
C ARG A 164 4.66 0.78 17.81
N GLU A 165 3.44 0.36 18.10
CA GLU A 165 3.16 -0.96 18.69
C GLU A 165 3.21 -2.11 17.65
N MET A 166 2.93 -1.83 16.37
CA MET A 166 3.10 -2.81 15.28
C MET A 166 4.58 -3.08 14.96
N THR A 167 5.43 -2.06 14.99
CA THR A 167 6.84 -2.15 14.56
C THR A 167 7.63 -3.29 15.20
N PRO A 168 7.64 -3.48 16.53
CA PRO A 168 8.42 -4.55 17.16
C PRO A 168 7.90 -5.97 16.87
N LEU A 169 6.70 -6.11 16.27
CA LEU A 169 6.16 -7.41 15.86
C LEU A 169 6.86 -7.94 14.59
N PHE A 170 7.46 -7.07 13.79
CA PHE A 170 8.20 -7.47 12.60
C PHE A 170 9.61 -7.92 12.96
N ILE A 171 10.05 -9.02 12.37
CA ILE A 171 11.33 -9.67 12.66
C ILE A 171 12.25 -9.57 11.45
N ARG A 172 13.48 -9.13 11.70
CA ARG A 172 14.55 -9.07 10.70
C ARG A 172 15.22 -10.42 10.53
N GLU A 173 16.06 -10.54 9.52
CA GLU A 173 16.78 -11.78 9.19
C GLU A 173 17.62 -12.35 10.33
N ASP A 174 18.17 -11.48 11.19
CA ASP A 174 18.96 -11.85 12.36
C ASP A 174 18.13 -12.38 13.55
N GLY A 175 16.80 -12.45 13.40
CA GLY A 175 15.86 -12.89 14.42
C GLY A 175 15.48 -11.80 15.43
N ASN A 176 16.05 -10.59 15.32
CA ASN A 176 15.71 -9.48 16.20
C ASN A 176 14.51 -8.69 15.67
N SER A 177 13.71 -8.16 16.59
CA SER A 177 12.65 -7.20 16.27
C SER A 177 13.19 -5.93 15.63
N VAL A 178 12.38 -5.34 14.76
CA VAL A 178 12.63 -3.98 14.24
C VAL A 178 12.60 -2.99 15.39
N TYR A 179 13.54 -2.04 15.39
CA TYR A 179 13.71 -1.07 16.48
C TYR A 179 13.86 0.35 15.92
N GLY A 180 13.85 1.34 16.83
CA GLY A 180 14.13 2.73 16.49
C GLY A 180 12.93 3.51 15.94
N TYR A 181 11.69 3.07 16.20
CA TYR A 181 10.50 3.82 15.80
C TYR A 181 10.56 5.27 16.31
N PRO A 182 10.31 6.29 15.46
CA PRO A 182 10.37 7.69 15.85
C PRO A 182 9.48 8.01 17.05
N LYS A 183 9.83 9.06 17.79
CA LYS A 183 9.18 9.41 19.07
C LYS A 183 7.75 9.93 18.90
N ASP A 184 7.45 10.53 17.76
CA ASP A 184 6.16 11.13 17.44
C ASP A 184 5.88 11.09 15.92
N PHE A 185 4.69 11.55 15.52
CA PHE A 185 4.24 11.54 14.13
C PHE A 185 5.11 12.39 13.19
N GLU A 186 5.57 13.55 13.67
CA GLU A 186 6.44 14.42 12.88
C GLU A 186 7.84 13.79 12.69
N GLY A 187 8.33 13.06 13.69
CA GLY A 187 9.51 12.22 13.56
C GLY A 187 9.35 11.11 12.51
N CYS A 188 8.15 10.54 12.35
CA CYS A 188 7.86 9.61 11.25
C CYS A 188 7.91 10.31 9.89
N ILE A 189 7.42 11.55 9.78
CA ILE A 189 7.51 12.34 8.54
C ILE A 189 8.98 12.60 8.21
N GLN A 190 9.75 13.12 9.16
CA GLN A 190 11.17 13.42 8.97
C GLN A 190 11.96 12.17 8.55
N PHE A 191 11.74 11.05 9.23
CA PHE A 191 12.38 9.78 8.86
C PHE A 191 12.05 9.37 7.42
N CYS A 192 10.77 9.45 7.03
CA CYS A 192 10.36 9.13 5.66
C CYS A 192 11.04 10.04 4.64
N GLU A 193 11.09 11.35 4.90
CA GLU A 193 11.71 12.31 4.00
C GLU A 193 13.23 12.10 3.87
N ASP A 194 13.91 11.83 4.98
CA ASP A 194 15.34 11.53 4.98
C ASP A 194 15.63 10.25 4.19
N TYR A 195 14.86 9.20 4.46
CA TYR A 195 14.97 7.94 3.73
C TYR A 195 14.68 8.14 2.24
N GLU A 196 13.59 8.81 1.86
CA GLU A 196 13.18 9.01 0.47
C GLU A 196 14.18 9.86 -0.33
N ASN A 197 14.90 10.78 0.30
CA ASN A 197 15.91 11.63 -0.35
C ASN A 197 17.31 11.01 -0.41
N GLU A 198 17.52 9.84 0.20
CA GLU A 198 18.79 9.12 0.11
C GLU A 198 19.11 8.74 -1.35
N LYS A 199 20.35 9.02 -1.76
CA LYS A 199 20.84 8.63 -3.09
C LYS A 199 21.01 7.12 -3.15
N ARG A 200 20.25 6.46 -4.02
CA ARG A 200 20.30 5.01 -4.21
C ARG A 200 20.95 4.66 -5.54
N GLU A 201 21.64 3.52 -5.54
CA GLU A 201 22.10 2.91 -6.77
C GLU A 201 20.90 2.47 -7.62
N PHE A 202 20.98 2.72 -8.92
CA PHE A 202 19.94 2.30 -9.84
C PHE A 202 20.06 0.82 -10.17
N ASP A 203 18.98 0.07 -9.96
CA ASP A 203 18.78 -1.26 -10.56
C ASP A 203 17.60 -1.20 -11.52
N ILE A 204 17.78 -1.73 -12.73
CA ILE A 204 16.73 -1.80 -13.75
C ILE A 204 15.47 -2.54 -13.27
N LYS A 205 15.61 -3.48 -12.34
CA LYS A 205 14.48 -4.20 -11.72
C LYS A 205 13.53 -3.24 -11.01
N MET A 206 14.03 -2.16 -10.40
CA MET A 206 13.19 -1.14 -9.77
C MET A 206 12.24 -0.51 -10.80
N GLN A 207 12.78 -0.14 -11.97
CA GLN A 207 12.00 0.41 -13.07
C GLN A 207 10.92 -0.57 -13.54
N TYR A 208 11.29 -1.83 -13.73
CA TYR A 208 10.37 -2.86 -14.20
C TYR A 208 9.26 -3.18 -13.20
N ILE A 209 9.58 -3.24 -11.90
CA ILE A 209 8.57 -3.42 -10.84
C ILE A 209 7.59 -2.25 -10.84
N GLY A 210 8.10 -1.01 -10.78
CA GLY A 210 7.25 0.17 -10.73
C GLY A 210 6.29 0.23 -11.92
N LEU A 211 6.80 0.01 -13.12
CA LEU A 211 5.97 0.01 -14.32
C LEU A 211 4.98 -1.16 -14.37
N ALA A 212 5.37 -2.36 -13.92
CA ALA A 212 4.45 -3.50 -13.82
C ALA A 212 3.32 -3.23 -12.83
N ILE A 213 3.58 -2.51 -11.74
CA ILE A 213 2.55 -2.15 -10.76
C ILE A 213 1.61 -1.08 -11.32
N PHE A 214 2.16 -0.03 -11.94
CA PHE A 214 1.35 1.02 -12.55
C PHE A 214 0.44 0.49 -13.66
N ASN A 215 0.96 -0.40 -14.51
CA ASN A 215 0.18 -1.04 -15.56
C ASN A 215 -0.84 -2.02 -15.00
N GLN A 216 -0.56 -2.73 -13.89
CA GLN A 216 -1.54 -3.63 -13.27
C GLN A 216 -2.77 -2.85 -12.79
N PHE A 217 -2.58 -1.72 -12.09
CA PHE A 217 -3.67 -0.85 -11.67
C PHE A 217 -4.50 -0.36 -12.88
N ALA A 218 -3.81 0.18 -13.89
CA ALA A 218 -4.46 0.67 -15.09
C ALA A 218 -5.23 -0.44 -15.82
N PHE A 219 -4.64 -1.62 -15.94
CA PHE A 219 -5.26 -2.77 -16.60
C PHE A 219 -6.55 -3.21 -15.90
N ARG A 220 -6.55 -3.20 -14.56
CA ARG A 220 -7.67 -3.67 -13.74
C ARG A 220 -8.88 -2.73 -13.79
N TYR A 221 -8.65 -1.42 -13.79
CA TYR A 221 -9.73 -0.44 -13.61
C TYR A 221 -10.02 0.44 -14.83
N PHE A 222 -9.16 0.42 -15.86
CA PHE A 222 -9.35 1.22 -17.06
C PHE A 222 -9.53 0.32 -18.30
N PRO A 223 -10.52 0.60 -19.15
CA PRO A 223 -10.67 -0.08 -20.43
C PRO A 223 -9.45 0.19 -21.32
N TYR A 224 -9.19 -0.70 -22.28
CA TYR A 224 -7.96 -0.72 -23.10
C TYR A 224 -7.51 0.69 -23.59
N GLY A 225 -8.40 1.47 -24.19
CA GLY A 225 -8.10 2.80 -24.72
C GLY A 225 -7.79 3.90 -23.67
N PHE A 226 -8.06 3.64 -22.39
CA PHE A 226 -7.86 4.58 -21.28
C PHE A 226 -6.80 4.12 -20.27
N ARG A 227 -6.09 3.02 -20.55
CA ARG A 227 -5.03 2.52 -19.64
C ARG A 227 -3.89 3.50 -19.46
N TRP A 228 -3.55 4.26 -20.50
CA TRP A 228 -2.55 5.33 -20.42
C TRP A 228 -2.93 6.39 -19.36
N LEU A 229 -4.24 6.66 -19.19
CA LEU A 229 -4.74 7.57 -18.17
C LEU A 229 -4.58 6.97 -16.77
N GLY A 230 -4.93 5.68 -16.60
CA GLY A 230 -4.72 4.97 -15.34
C GLY A 230 -3.24 4.98 -14.90
N VAL A 231 -2.31 4.72 -15.82
CA VAL A 231 -0.86 4.82 -15.56
C VAL A 231 -0.45 6.25 -15.22
N SER A 232 -1.01 7.25 -15.93
CA SER A 232 -0.70 8.65 -15.67
C SER A 232 -1.19 9.09 -14.29
N ILE A 233 -2.35 8.60 -13.83
CA ILE A 233 -2.88 8.89 -12.50
C ILE A 233 -1.91 8.42 -11.41
N VAL A 234 -1.51 7.15 -11.44
CA VAL A 234 -0.59 6.64 -10.41
C VAL A 234 0.79 7.29 -10.47
N LYS A 235 1.30 7.60 -11.67
CA LYS A 235 2.55 8.36 -11.83
C LYS A 235 2.43 9.76 -11.24
N ALA A 236 1.37 10.50 -11.56
CA ALA A 236 1.14 11.86 -11.07
C ALA A 236 1.02 11.95 -9.54
N LEU A 237 0.53 10.88 -8.90
CA LEU A 237 0.36 10.78 -7.46
C LEU A 237 1.53 10.11 -6.73
N SER A 238 2.48 9.50 -7.46
CA SER A 238 3.68 8.90 -6.89
C SER A 238 4.63 9.98 -6.34
N LEU A 239 5.55 9.59 -5.46
CA LEU A 239 6.59 10.50 -4.99
C LEU A 239 7.58 10.81 -6.12
N PRO A 240 7.99 12.08 -6.30
CA PRO A 240 9.01 12.43 -7.30
C PRO A 240 10.33 11.68 -7.10
N THR A 241 10.75 11.50 -5.84
CA THR A 241 11.95 10.73 -5.47
C THR A 241 11.86 9.28 -5.89
N THR A 242 10.70 8.64 -5.71
CA THR A 242 10.47 7.26 -6.16
C THR A 242 10.50 7.12 -7.68
N LEU A 243 9.83 8.03 -8.41
CA LEU A 243 9.90 8.03 -9.87
C LEU A 243 11.34 8.24 -10.38
N GLN A 244 12.09 9.13 -9.73
CA GLN A 244 13.49 9.38 -10.03
C GLN A 244 14.36 8.14 -9.78
N ALA A 245 14.22 7.49 -8.62
CA ALA A 245 14.95 6.27 -8.27
C ALA A 245 14.68 5.15 -9.28
N MET A 246 13.43 4.99 -9.70
CA MET A 246 13.03 4.01 -10.72
C MET A 246 13.35 4.46 -12.16
N ARG A 247 13.86 5.67 -12.39
CA ARG A 247 14.01 6.29 -13.72
C ARG A 247 12.74 6.22 -14.56
N VAL A 248 11.59 6.41 -13.93
CA VAL A 248 10.30 6.54 -14.61
C VAL A 248 10.06 8.02 -14.87
N GLU A 249 9.89 8.39 -16.13
CA GLU A 249 9.62 9.79 -16.49
C GLU A 249 8.33 10.26 -15.80
N PRO A 250 8.31 11.45 -15.18
CA PRO A 250 7.10 11.99 -14.58
C PRO A 250 6.06 12.31 -15.66
N VAL A 251 4.83 12.56 -15.22
CA VAL A 251 3.78 13.09 -16.10
C VAL A 251 4.10 14.56 -16.42
N ASN A 252 3.64 15.07 -17.57
CA ASN A 252 3.73 16.49 -17.87
C ASN A 252 3.18 17.33 -16.68
N PRO A 253 3.87 18.38 -16.21
CA PRO A 253 3.48 19.10 -15.00
C PRO A 253 2.05 19.68 -15.01
N ILE A 254 1.57 20.16 -16.16
CA ILE A 254 0.20 20.69 -16.30
C ILE A 254 -0.81 19.54 -16.16
N PHE A 255 -0.52 18.42 -16.80
CA PHE A 255 -1.39 17.25 -16.71
C PHE A 255 -1.37 16.61 -15.32
N GLN A 256 -0.21 16.58 -14.65
CA GLN A 256 -0.10 16.19 -13.25
C GLN A 256 -0.96 17.09 -12.35
N TRP A 257 -0.89 18.41 -12.53
CA TRP A 257 -1.73 19.35 -11.79
C TRP A 257 -3.22 19.08 -12.00
N LEU A 258 -3.65 18.84 -13.25
CA LEU A 258 -5.04 18.48 -13.56
C LEU A 258 -5.47 17.18 -12.88
N ILE A 259 -4.62 16.16 -12.86
CA ILE A 259 -4.90 14.89 -12.17
C ILE A 259 -5.03 15.12 -10.66
N VAL A 260 -4.09 15.84 -10.04
CA VAL A 260 -4.11 16.15 -8.61
C VAL A 260 -5.38 16.91 -8.25
N LEU A 261 -5.74 17.94 -9.03
CA LEU A 261 -6.97 18.71 -8.83
C LEU A 261 -8.21 17.82 -8.95
N PHE A 262 -8.28 16.98 -9.98
CA PHE A 262 -9.41 16.09 -10.20
C PHE A 262 -9.58 15.08 -9.05
N VAL A 263 -8.50 14.39 -8.67
CA VAL A 263 -8.52 13.39 -7.59
C VAL A 263 -8.85 14.05 -6.24
N GLY A 264 -8.22 15.18 -5.93
CA GLY A 264 -8.51 15.95 -4.71
C GLY A 264 -9.97 16.40 -4.66
N THR A 265 -10.49 16.95 -5.76
CA THR A 265 -11.89 17.36 -5.86
C THR A 265 -12.84 16.18 -5.71
N ALA A 266 -12.56 15.05 -6.38
CA ALA A 266 -13.39 13.85 -6.30
C ALA A 266 -13.43 13.29 -4.87
N MET A 267 -12.29 13.24 -4.17
CA MET A 267 -12.23 12.82 -2.77
C MET A 267 -12.98 13.80 -1.85
N SER A 268 -12.80 15.12 -2.04
CA SER A 268 -13.53 16.14 -1.26
C SER A 268 -15.05 16.03 -1.44
N LEU A 269 -15.51 15.85 -2.68
CA LEU A 269 -16.93 15.67 -2.98
C LEU A 269 -17.46 14.36 -2.40
N ALA A 270 -16.70 13.26 -2.50
CA ALA A 270 -17.08 12.00 -1.89
C ALA A 270 -17.24 12.12 -0.38
N GLU A 271 -16.29 12.75 0.31
CA GLU A 271 -16.34 12.95 1.77
C GLU A 271 -17.48 13.87 2.21
N THR A 272 -17.84 14.86 1.40
CA THR A 272 -18.88 15.85 1.73
C THR A 272 -20.29 15.36 1.38
N LEU A 273 -20.42 14.61 0.28
CA LEU A 273 -21.73 14.28 -0.29
C LEU A 273 -22.16 12.84 -0.05
N LEU A 274 -21.23 11.89 0.11
CA LEU A 274 -21.59 10.49 0.34
C LEU A 274 -21.72 10.18 1.83
N PRO A 275 -22.62 9.26 2.22
CA PRO A 275 -22.73 8.85 3.60
C PRO A 275 -21.50 8.02 4.00
N ASP A 276 -21.10 8.15 5.25
CA ASP A 276 -20.06 7.29 5.82
C ASP A 276 -20.50 5.82 5.78
N PRO A 277 -19.63 4.89 5.34
CA PRO A 277 -19.97 3.48 5.29
C PRO A 277 -20.39 2.94 6.65
N ARG A 278 -21.45 2.12 6.68
CA ARG A 278 -21.96 1.48 7.90
C ARG A 278 -21.06 0.32 8.38
N GLU A 279 -20.34 -0.29 7.45
CA GLU A 279 -19.45 -1.42 7.71
C GLU A 279 -18.11 -1.21 7.02
N SER A 280 -17.03 -1.60 7.72
CA SER A 280 -15.67 -1.55 7.17
C SER A 280 -15.53 -2.46 5.95
N PHE A 281 -14.62 -2.09 5.04
CA PHE A 281 -14.29 -2.90 3.89
C PHE A 281 -13.82 -4.32 4.28
N TRP A 282 -12.98 -4.42 5.32
CA TRP A 282 -12.51 -5.73 5.81
C TRP A 282 -13.67 -6.65 6.21
N LYS A 283 -14.62 -6.13 7.00
CA LYS A 283 -15.79 -6.91 7.44
C LYS A 283 -16.56 -7.47 6.24
N LYS A 284 -16.73 -6.68 5.17
CA LYS A 284 -17.39 -7.15 3.94
C LYS A 284 -16.66 -8.31 3.27
N ILE A 285 -15.32 -8.29 3.28
CA ILE A 285 -14.47 -9.33 2.71
C ILE A 285 -14.48 -10.59 3.59
N GLU A 286 -14.32 -10.43 4.90
CA GLU A 286 -14.29 -11.53 5.87
C GLU A 286 -15.62 -12.29 5.92
N THR A 287 -16.76 -11.60 5.75
CA THR A 287 -18.09 -12.21 5.79
C THR A 287 -18.61 -12.62 4.42
N LEU A 288 -17.76 -12.71 3.39
CA LEU A 288 -18.20 -13.24 2.09
C LEU A 288 -18.64 -14.70 2.24
N ASP A 289 -19.81 -15.02 1.68
CA ASP A 289 -20.22 -16.41 1.53
C ASP A 289 -19.27 -17.17 0.58
N VAL A 290 -19.36 -18.51 0.64
CA VAL A 290 -18.46 -19.40 -0.12
C VAL A 290 -18.51 -19.12 -1.63
N GLU A 291 -19.68 -18.80 -2.17
CA GLU A 291 -19.85 -18.52 -3.60
C GLU A 291 -19.18 -17.22 -4.02
N LYS A 292 -19.40 -16.13 -3.26
CA LYS A 292 -18.75 -14.84 -3.53
C LYS A 292 -17.25 -14.88 -3.30
N ALA A 293 -16.80 -15.58 -2.26
CA ALA A 293 -15.38 -15.78 -2.01
C ALA A 293 -14.71 -16.53 -3.17
N LYS A 294 -15.38 -17.55 -3.73
CA LYS A 294 -14.92 -18.25 -4.93
C LYS A 294 -14.92 -17.34 -6.16
N ALA A 295 -16.01 -16.59 -6.39
CA ALA A 295 -16.11 -15.66 -7.52
C ALA A 295 -15.00 -14.60 -7.49
N ARG A 296 -14.67 -14.05 -6.32
CA ARG A 296 -13.55 -13.10 -6.15
C ARG A 296 -12.20 -13.74 -6.52
N LYS A 297 -11.94 -14.97 -6.08
CA LYS A 297 -10.71 -15.69 -6.45
C LYS A 297 -10.64 -15.98 -7.94
N ASP A 298 -11.77 -16.32 -8.56
CA ASP A 298 -11.86 -16.57 -9.99
C ASP A 298 -11.63 -15.29 -10.81
N ASP A 299 -12.21 -14.15 -10.39
CA ASP A 299 -11.97 -12.82 -10.98
C ASP A 299 -10.49 -12.43 -10.92
N ILE A 300 -9.86 -12.55 -9.75
CA ILE A 300 -8.43 -12.25 -9.56
C ILE A 300 -7.57 -13.12 -10.48
N ARG A 301 -7.84 -14.43 -10.53
CA ARG A 301 -7.11 -15.37 -11.40
C ARG A 301 -7.30 -15.04 -12.88
N GLY A 302 -8.51 -14.70 -13.30
CA GLY A 302 -8.80 -14.29 -14.67
C GLY A 302 -8.08 -12.99 -15.04
N SER A 303 -8.09 -12.01 -14.13
CA SER A 303 -7.38 -10.74 -14.26
C SER A 303 -5.87 -10.97 -14.42
N ASP A 304 -5.27 -11.82 -13.59
CA ASP A 304 -3.84 -12.16 -13.67
C ASP A 304 -3.45 -12.82 -14.99
N GLN A 305 -4.26 -13.76 -15.48
CA GLN A 305 -4.02 -14.40 -16.77
C GLN A 305 -4.08 -13.39 -17.92
N ALA A 306 -5.10 -12.54 -17.94
CA ALA A 306 -5.27 -11.52 -18.97
C ALA A 306 -4.17 -10.44 -18.90
N TYR A 307 -3.78 -10.03 -17.70
CA TYR A 307 -2.71 -9.05 -17.49
C TYR A 307 -1.35 -9.59 -17.94
N CYS A 308 -1.04 -10.84 -17.57
CA CYS A 308 0.20 -11.50 -17.96
C CYS A 308 0.31 -11.63 -19.49
N GLN A 309 -0.80 -11.94 -20.18
CA GLN A 309 -0.84 -11.94 -21.64
C GLN A 309 -0.61 -10.53 -22.22
N TYR A 310 -1.27 -9.52 -21.68
CA TYR A 310 -1.14 -8.12 -22.11
C TYR A 310 0.29 -7.60 -21.96
N ILE A 311 0.93 -7.81 -20.81
CA ILE A 311 2.31 -7.35 -20.61
C ILE A 311 3.26 -8.07 -21.57
N ARG A 312 3.06 -9.36 -21.84
CA ARG A 312 3.90 -10.09 -22.80
C ARG A 312 3.75 -9.58 -24.24
N SER A 313 2.55 -9.15 -24.64
CA SER A 313 2.33 -8.61 -25.99
C SER A 313 2.93 -7.22 -26.14
N GLU A 314 2.62 -6.32 -25.20
CA GLU A 314 3.00 -4.92 -25.31
C GLU A 314 4.48 -4.69 -24.98
N TRP A 315 5.06 -5.50 -24.08
CA TRP A 315 6.41 -5.32 -23.57
C TRP A 315 7.26 -6.50 -24.02
N SER A 316 7.60 -6.52 -25.32
CA SER A 316 8.48 -7.51 -25.93
C SER A 316 9.65 -6.83 -26.66
N GLY A 317 10.88 -7.25 -26.38
CA GLY A 317 12.10 -6.69 -26.98
C GLY A 317 13.38 -7.39 -26.49
N PRO A 318 14.52 -7.25 -27.17
CA PRO A 318 15.80 -7.80 -26.71
C PRO A 318 16.18 -7.23 -25.35
N GLY A 319 16.40 -8.10 -24.35
CA GLY A 319 16.66 -7.68 -22.97
C GLY A 319 15.40 -7.34 -22.16
N CYS A 320 14.21 -7.49 -22.74
CA CYS A 320 12.95 -7.35 -22.03
C CYS A 320 12.79 -8.51 -21.03
N PRO A 321 12.72 -8.25 -19.71
CA PRO A 321 12.67 -9.32 -18.71
C PRO A 321 11.30 -10.02 -18.64
N PHE A 322 10.31 -9.49 -19.37
CA PHE A 322 8.94 -10.03 -19.51
C PHE A 322 8.83 -11.01 -20.68
N ALA A 323 9.80 -10.99 -21.60
CA ALA A 323 9.98 -12.01 -22.61
C ALA A 323 10.61 -13.23 -21.92
N MET A 324 9.81 -13.97 -21.14
CA MET A 324 10.24 -15.29 -20.70
C MET A 324 10.57 -16.07 -21.97
N LYS A 325 11.78 -16.66 -22.04
CA LYS A 325 12.09 -17.62 -23.09
C LYS A 325 10.94 -18.62 -23.13
N ALA A 326 10.32 -18.77 -24.29
CA ALA A 326 9.50 -19.93 -24.55
C ALA A 326 10.43 -21.14 -24.38
N GLU A 327 10.27 -21.89 -23.29
CA GLU A 327 10.74 -23.27 -23.23
C GLU A 327 9.69 -24.17 -23.89
#